data_AF-A0A227J7T7-F1
#
_entry.id   AF-A0A227J7T7-F1
#
_cell.length_a   1.000
_cell.length_b   1.000
_cell.length_c   1.000
_cell.angle_alpha   90.00
_cell.angle_beta   90.00
_cell.angle_gamma   90.00
#
_symmetry.space_group_name_H-M   'P 1'
#
loop_
_entity.id
_entity.type
_entity.pdbx_description
1 polymer ?
#
loop_
_entity_poly.entity_id
_entity_poly.type
_entity_poly.pdbx_seq_one_letter_code
_entity_poly.pdbx_strand_id
1 'polypeptide(L)' 'GLEVLQQCRLRLGNHFEGVIISADRTDDMMEGIKANGFSFIAKPVKPLKLRSVLNRVA' A
#
# COMPACT_ATOMS: atom_id res chain seq x y z
N GLY A 1 7.80 -6.04 3.22
CA GLY A 1 6.53 -5.84 2.46
C GLY A 1 6.58 -4.55 1.65
N LEU A 2 6.88 -3.43 2.30
CA LEU A 2 7.19 -2.17 1.63
C LEU A 2 8.34 -2.32 0.61
N GLU A 3 9.39 -3.08 0.93
CA GLU A 3 10.52 -3.29 0.03
C GLU A 3 10.08 -3.95 -1.29
N VAL A 4 9.12 -4.87 -1.22
CA VAL A 4 8.58 -5.53 -2.42
C VAL A 4 7.85 -4.52 -3.31
N LEU A 5 7.03 -3.64 -2.73
CA LEU A 5 6.34 -2.60 -3.51
C LEU A 5 7.33 -1.62 -4.14
N GLN A 6 8.41 -1.25 -3.44
CA GLN A 6 9.49 -0.44 -4.01
C GLN A 6 10.15 -1.13 -5.21
N GLN A 7 10.46 -2.42 -5.07
CA GLN A 7 11.04 -3.23 -6.14
C GLN A 7 10.10 -3.37 -7.35
N CYS A 8 8.79 -3.42 -7.13
CA CYS A 8 7.80 -3.36 -8.20
C CYS A 8 7.79 -1.98 -8.87
N ARG A 9 7.76 -0.88 -8.10
CA ARG A 9 7.81 0.50 -8.64
C ARG A 9 9.06 0.74 -9.48
N LEU A 10 10.22 0.21 -9.08
CA LEU A 10 11.45 0.34 -9.86
C LEU A 10 11.38 -0.38 -11.22
N ARG A 11 10.68 -1.51 -11.30
CA ARG A 11 10.58 -2.34 -12.52
C ARG A 11 9.43 -1.94 -13.43
N LEU A 12 8.30 -1.56 -12.83
CA LEU A 12 7.05 -1.25 -13.50
C LEU A 12 6.88 0.26 -13.66
N GLY A 13 7.65 1.09 -12.98
CA GLY A 13 7.55 2.54 -13.05
C GLY A 13 6.42 3.13 -12.22
N ASN A 14 6.18 4.43 -12.40
CA ASN A 14 5.33 5.22 -11.51
C ASN A 14 3.83 4.87 -11.56
N HIS A 15 3.38 4.16 -12.59
CA HIS A 15 1.98 3.71 -12.71
C HIS A 15 1.64 2.48 -11.85
N PHE A 16 2.64 1.87 -11.22
CA PHE A 16 2.42 0.74 -10.33
C PHE A 16 1.80 1.18 -9.00
N GLU A 17 0.52 0.87 -8.79
CA GLU A 17 -0.16 1.12 -7.53
C GLU A 17 0.08 0.00 -6.50
N GLY A 18 0.26 0.40 -5.23
CA GLY A 18 0.55 -0.55 -4.15
C GLY A 18 -0.13 -0.16 -2.84
N VAL A 19 -0.64 -1.17 -2.12
CA VAL A 19 -1.24 -1.00 -0.79
C VAL A 19 -0.63 -2.00 0.19
N ILE A 20 -0.23 -1.52 1.38
CA ILE A 20 0.20 -2.37 2.48
C ILE A 20 -0.97 -2.66 3.40
N ILE A 21 -1.18 -3.93 3.73
CA ILE A 21 -2.17 -4.39 4.69
C ILE A 21 -1.43 -4.96 5.91
N SER A 22 -1.42 -4.23 7.02
CA SER A 22 -0.70 -4.65 8.23
C SER A 22 -1.49 -4.38 9.52
N ALA A 23 -1.13 -5.11 10.58
CA ALA A 23 -1.50 -4.74 11.95
C ALA A 23 -0.48 -3.77 12.57
N ASP A 24 0.73 -3.73 12.02
CA ASP A 24 1.79 -2.79 12.40
C ASP A 24 1.44 -1.37 11.93
N ARG A 25 1.55 -0.41 12.84
CA ARG A 25 1.27 1.01 12.65
C ARG A 25 2.37 1.89 13.27
N THR A 26 3.58 1.36 13.43
CA THR A 26 4.73 2.16 13.84
C THR A 26 4.89 3.36 12.91
N ASP A 27 5.29 4.49 13.46
CA ASP A 27 5.43 5.73 12.70
C ASP A 27 6.43 5.55 11.56
N ASP A 28 7.56 4.90 11.81
CA ASP A 28 8.56 4.53 10.79
C ASP A 28 7.93 3.78 9.60
N MET A 29 7.04 2.82 9.87
CA MET A 29 6.36 2.05 8.82
C MET A 29 5.38 2.92 8.05
N MET A 30 4.61 3.76 8.73
CA MET A 30 3.63 4.65 8.11
C MET A 30 4.31 5.75 7.27
N GLU A 31 5.40 6.32 7.77
CA GLU A 31 6.23 7.29 7.07
C GLU A 31 6.89 6.66 5.85
N GLY A 32 7.46 5.46 5.98
CA GLY A 32 8.04 4.73 4.86
C GLY A 32 7.03 4.47 3.74
N ILE A 33 5.81 4.05 4.08
CA ILE A 33 4.73 3.82 3.10
C ILE A 33 4.36 5.13 2.40
N LYS A 34 4.16 6.22 3.15
CA LYS A 34 3.76 7.53 2.62
C LYS A 34 4.85 8.14 1.74
N ALA A 35 6.11 8.09 2.15
CA ALA A 35 7.24 8.62 1.40
C ALA A 35 7.41 7.94 0.03
N ASN A 36 7.00 6.68 -0.10
CA ASN A 36 7.05 5.91 -1.34
C ASN A 36 5.76 6.00 -2.18
N GLY A 37 4.79 6.84 -1.76
CA GLY A 37 3.53 7.02 -2.48
C GLY A 37 2.63 5.79 -2.50
N PHE A 38 2.74 4.90 -1.50
CA PHE A 38 1.87 3.74 -1.36
C PHE A 38 0.76 4.00 -0.34
N SER A 39 -0.31 3.20 -0.43
CA SER A 39 -1.44 3.28 0.51
C SER A 39 -1.30 2.28 1.66
N PHE A 40 -2.03 2.51 2.75
CA PHE A 40 -2.10 1.60 3.89
C PHE A 40 -3.56 1.24 4.24
N ILE A 41 -3.79 -0.02 4.64
CA ILE A 41 -5.04 -0.48 5.24
C ILE A 41 -4.70 -1.29 6.50
N ALA A 42 -5.25 -0.89 7.63
CA ALA A 42 -5.09 -1.66 8.85
C ALA A 42 -5.86 -2.99 8.82
N LYS A 43 -5.30 -4.02 9.43
CA LYS A 43 -6.01 -5.26 9.76
C LYS A 43 -6.90 -5.08 11.00
N PRO A 44 -8.03 -5.81 11.11
CA PRO A 44 -8.66 -6.62 10.06
C PRO A 44 -9.29 -5.73 8.97
N VAL A 45 -9.20 -6.18 7.72
CA VAL A 45 -9.71 -5.41 6.58
C VAL A 45 -11.19 -5.66 6.40
N LYS A 46 -12.00 -4.60 6.45
CA LYS A 46 -13.41 -4.66 6.07
C LYS A 46 -13.54 -4.84 4.54
N PRO A 47 -14.37 -5.77 4.04
CA PRO A 47 -14.54 -6.01 2.60
C PRO A 47 -14.86 -4.75 1.78
N LEU A 48 -15.67 -3.84 2.33
CA LEU A 48 -16.01 -2.57 1.68
C LEU A 48 -14.78 -1.68 1.45
N LYS A 49 -13.84 -1.64 2.41
CA LYS A 49 -12.63 -0.83 2.30
C LYS A 49 -11.70 -1.40 1.22
N LEU A 50 -11.55 -2.73 1.17
CA LEU A 50 -10.77 -3.39 0.12
C LEU A 50 -11.39 -3.17 -1.26
N ARG A 51 -12.71 -3.34 -1.40
CA ARG A 51 -13.45 -3.07 -2.64
C ARG A 51 -13.23 -1.63 -3.12
N SER A 52 -13.28 -0.65 -2.21
CA SER A 52 -13.01 0.75 -2.55
C SER A 52 -11.59 0.98 -3.08
N VAL A 53 -10.59 0.22 -2.61
CA VAL A 53 -9.21 0.32 -3.12
C VAL A 53 -9.08 -0.32 -4.49
N LEU A 54 -9.62 -1.53 -4.69
CA LEU A 54 -9.57 -2.22 -5.98
C LEU A 54 -10.25 -1.43 -7.11
N ASN A 55 -11.39 -0.79 -6.80
CA ASN A 55 -12.15 -0.01 -7.79
C ASN A 55 -11.50 1.33 -8.19
N ARG A 56 -10.38 1.75 -7.58
CA ARG A 56 -9.66 2.97 -8.00
C ARG A 56 -8.83 2.76 -9.27
N VAL A 57 -8.54 1.51 -9.60
CA VAL A 57 -7.68 1.09 -10.72
C VAL A 57 -8.49 0.48 -11.86
N ALA A 58 -9.81 0.35 -11.68
CA ALA A 58 -10.75 -0.24 -12.63
C ALA A 58 -11.36 0.81 -13.56
#